data_AF-A0A915YDD5-F1
#
_entry.id   AF-A0A915YDD5-F1
#
_cell.length_a   1.000
_cell.length_b   1.000
_cell.length_c   1.000
_cell.angle_alpha   90.00
_cell.angle_beta   90.00
_cell.angle_gamma   90.00
#
_symmetry.space_group_name_H-M   'P 1'
#
loop_
_entity.id
_entity.type
_entity.pdbx_description
1 polymer ?
#
loop_
_entity_poly.entity_id
_entity_poly.type
_entity_poly.pdbx_seq_one_letter_code
_entity_poly.pdbx_strand_id
1 'polypeptide(L)'
;MIATAQYDSLSHGNYNRTYLLHLPAGYTGLNPLPLVVAMHGGFGNAYSMQATSQLSLKADAENFVVVYPEGVKGGFLNASSWNAGWCCGFASNTAVDDVGFIEVLLDSLSQQYAIDSNRIYVTGMSNGGFMTYRLACELSNRIAAIAPVAASMSISNCSPLRPVPVINFHSYLDTHIPYSGGIGNGPSSHYNLPQDSVINTWAAINSCTVPQDTLVNNSNYTLVKWRACNCSSEIHHYATQDGGHSWPGGPQTASGDPSSSAIDATHLIWSFFQQHTLNCSNVTPIRTNNTAASIIQFYPNPTKGKLRATSNLKQNLEIVVFNAVGEKVAAFKNSLEIDLSRLEKGVYFIQTKTTNQIYIDKIVKID
;
A
#
# COMPACT_ATOMS: atom_id res chain seq x y z
N MET A 1 -0.11 18.02 -19.29
CA MET A 1 0.36 16.86 -20.08
C MET A 1 -0.66 15.74 -19.93
N ILE A 2 -0.99 15.06 -21.03
CA ILE A 2 -1.86 13.86 -21.03
C ILE A 2 -1.09 12.72 -20.34
N ALA A 3 -1.77 11.79 -19.67
CA ALA A 3 -1.13 10.60 -19.13
C ALA A 3 -0.38 9.84 -20.24
N THR A 4 0.83 9.37 -19.96
CA THR A 4 1.67 8.67 -20.94
C THR A 4 2.12 7.34 -20.37
N ALA A 5 1.78 6.27 -21.08
CA ALA A 5 2.33 4.95 -20.85
C ALA A 5 3.38 4.67 -21.94
N GLN A 6 4.64 4.46 -21.55
CA GLN A 6 5.76 4.26 -22.46
C GLN A 6 6.50 2.97 -22.11
N TYR A 7 6.74 2.14 -23.12
CA TYR A 7 7.68 1.03 -23.00
C TYR A 7 9.11 1.54 -23.13
N ASP A 8 9.96 1.08 -22.24
CA ASP A 8 11.39 1.32 -22.29
C ASP A 8 12.14 0.06 -21.84
N SER A 9 13.47 0.10 -21.90
CA SER A 9 14.33 -1.02 -21.58
C SER A 9 15.66 -0.60 -20.98
N LEU A 10 16.25 -1.51 -20.20
CA LEU A 10 17.62 -1.39 -19.72
C LEU A 10 18.30 -2.75 -19.73
N SER A 11 19.62 -2.75 -19.86
CA SER A 11 20.41 -3.98 -19.78
C SER A 11 20.63 -4.37 -18.32
N HIS A 12 20.34 -5.62 -17.96
CA HIS A 12 20.73 -6.21 -16.67
C HIS A 12 21.08 -7.69 -16.85
N GLY A 13 22.27 -8.09 -16.37
CA GLY A 13 22.83 -9.40 -16.68
C GLY A 13 22.94 -9.61 -18.20
N ASN A 14 22.43 -10.76 -18.68
CA ASN A 14 22.45 -11.11 -20.11
C ASN A 14 21.12 -10.76 -20.83
N TYR A 15 20.27 -9.94 -20.22
CA TYR A 15 18.92 -9.67 -20.71
C TYR A 15 18.75 -8.18 -21.02
N ASN A 16 18.05 -7.89 -22.11
CA ASN A 16 17.42 -6.59 -22.30
C ASN A 16 16.08 -6.60 -21.56
N ARG A 17 16.03 -5.92 -20.40
CA ARG A 17 14.87 -5.93 -19.51
C ARG A 17 13.94 -4.79 -19.87
N THR A 18 12.72 -5.12 -20.26
CA THR A 18 11.71 -4.13 -20.65
C THR A 18 10.73 -3.83 -19.51
N TYR A 19 10.13 -2.65 -19.54
CA TYR A 19 9.10 -2.24 -18.59
C TYR A 19 8.17 -1.23 -19.24
N LEU A 20 6.93 -1.18 -18.77
CA LEU A 20 5.97 -0.13 -19.08
C LEU A 20 5.95 0.89 -17.94
N LEU A 21 6.28 2.13 -18.23
CA LEU A 21 6.21 3.25 -17.29
C LEU A 21 4.94 4.06 -17.56
N HIS A 22 4.13 4.26 -16.52
CA HIS A 22 2.96 5.15 -16.53
C HIS A 22 3.24 6.39 -15.69
N LEU A 23 3.30 7.54 -16.34
CA LEU A 23 3.34 8.84 -15.68
C LEU A 23 1.91 9.38 -15.57
N PRO A 24 1.46 9.80 -14.38
CA PRO A 24 0.10 10.23 -14.18
C PRO A 24 -0.19 11.53 -14.93
N ALA A 25 -1.46 11.74 -15.28
CA ALA A 25 -1.90 13.00 -15.85
C ALA A 25 -1.47 14.19 -14.95
N GLY A 26 -0.75 15.15 -15.53
CA GLY A 26 -0.23 16.30 -14.78
C GLY A 26 1.15 16.12 -14.14
N TYR A 27 1.84 15.00 -14.37
CA TYR A 27 3.25 14.87 -14.03
C TYR A 27 4.07 15.96 -14.74
N THR A 28 4.77 16.80 -13.98
CA THR A 28 5.58 17.91 -14.51
C THR A 28 7.08 17.71 -14.38
N GLY A 29 7.52 16.67 -13.66
CA GLY A 29 8.92 16.48 -13.28
C GLY A 29 9.45 17.47 -12.24
N LEU A 30 8.62 18.38 -11.73
CA LEU A 30 9.06 19.39 -10.74
C LEU A 30 8.94 18.91 -9.29
N ASN A 31 7.96 18.04 -9.00
CA ASN A 31 7.70 17.53 -7.66
C ASN A 31 7.93 16.01 -7.64
N PRO A 32 8.72 15.48 -6.69
CA PRO A 32 8.88 14.05 -6.51
C PRO A 32 7.54 13.35 -6.22
N LEU A 33 7.20 12.34 -7.02
CA LEU A 33 6.01 11.52 -6.82
C LEU A 33 6.34 10.13 -6.26
N PRO A 34 5.42 9.49 -5.52
CA PRO A 34 5.54 8.08 -5.19
C PRO A 34 5.67 7.20 -6.42
N LEU A 35 6.33 6.07 -6.28
CA LEU A 35 6.46 5.05 -7.31
C LEU A 35 5.87 3.73 -6.81
N VAL A 36 5.03 3.12 -7.64
CA VAL A 36 4.55 1.75 -7.44
C VAL A 36 5.17 0.84 -8.50
N VAL A 37 5.92 -0.17 -8.08
CA VAL A 37 6.39 -1.27 -8.93
C VAL A 37 5.31 -2.35 -8.93
N ALA A 38 4.69 -2.64 -10.07
CA ALA A 38 3.56 -3.56 -10.20
C ALA A 38 3.94 -4.78 -11.04
N MET A 39 4.11 -5.93 -10.39
CA MET A 39 4.66 -7.14 -10.99
C MET A 39 3.58 -8.10 -11.48
N HIS A 40 3.63 -8.45 -12.76
CA HIS A 40 2.69 -9.40 -13.36
C HIS A 40 2.90 -10.83 -12.83
N GLY A 41 1.84 -11.64 -12.85
CA GLY A 41 1.93 -13.09 -12.55
C GLY A 41 2.65 -13.87 -13.66
N GLY A 42 2.98 -15.14 -13.40
CA GLY A 42 3.62 -15.99 -14.42
C GLY A 42 2.79 -16.03 -15.70
N PHE A 43 3.43 -16.18 -16.86
CA PHE A 43 2.79 -16.10 -18.20
C PHE A 43 2.22 -14.73 -18.58
N GLY A 44 2.19 -13.76 -17.65
CA GLY A 44 1.70 -12.40 -17.88
C GLY A 44 2.71 -11.49 -18.57
N ASN A 45 2.39 -10.21 -18.61
CA ASN A 45 3.25 -9.13 -19.09
C ASN A 45 2.79 -7.80 -18.47
N ALA A 46 3.52 -6.72 -18.75
CA ALA A 46 3.25 -5.42 -18.16
C ALA A 46 1.85 -4.86 -18.52
N TYR A 47 1.39 -5.01 -19.77
CA TYR A 47 0.03 -4.61 -20.17
C TYR A 47 -1.05 -5.40 -19.43
N SER A 48 -0.87 -6.72 -19.28
CA SER A 48 -1.84 -7.54 -18.55
C SER A 48 -1.94 -7.11 -17.09
N MET A 49 -0.83 -6.78 -16.44
CA MET A 49 -0.82 -6.29 -15.07
C MET A 49 -1.43 -4.90 -14.94
N GLN A 50 -1.14 -4.00 -15.88
CA GLN A 50 -1.80 -2.70 -15.95
C GLN A 50 -3.33 -2.85 -16.09
N ALA A 51 -3.78 -3.75 -16.96
CA ALA A 51 -5.19 -4.00 -17.21
C ALA A 51 -5.90 -4.67 -16.02
N THR A 52 -5.31 -5.65 -15.35
CA THR A 52 -5.96 -6.33 -14.21
C THR A 52 -5.96 -5.49 -12.95
N SER A 53 -4.85 -4.80 -12.67
CA SER A 53 -4.72 -4.00 -11.45
C SER A 53 -5.38 -2.62 -11.56
N GLN A 54 -5.58 -2.09 -12.77
CA GLN A 54 -6.11 -0.73 -12.97
C GLN A 54 -5.28 0.36 -12.26
N LEU A 55 -4.03 0.06 -11.88
CA LEU A 55 -3.17 0.97 -11.12
C LEU A 55 -2.86 2.26 -11.88
N SER A 56 -2.82 2.24 -13.22
CA SER A 56 -2.65 3.44 -14.04
C SER A 56 -3.81 4.42 -13.92
N LEU A 57 -5.05 3.93 -13.87
CA LEU A 57 -6.20 4.79 -13.63
C LEU A 57 -6.17 5.38 -12.22
N LYS A 58 -5.75 4.57 -11.24
CA LYS A 58 -5.58 5.02 -9.86
C LYS A 58 -4.46 6.06 -9.75
N ALA A 59 -3.37 5.88 -10.49
CA ALA A 59 -2.25 6.81 -10.59
C ALA A 59 -2.68 8.15 -11.16
N ASP A 60 -3.48 8.17 -12.23
CA ASP A 60 -4.00 9.41 -12.80
C ASP A 60 -4.91 10.16 -11.81
N ALA A 61 -5.71 9.44 -11.02
CA ALA A 61 -6.59 10.03 -10.03
C ALA A 61 -5.87 10.55 -8.78
N GLU A 62 -4.74 9.97 -8.41
CA GLU A 62 -4.10 10.17 -7.11
C GLU A 62 -2.64 10.64 -7.18
N ASN A 63 -2.15 10.87 -8.39
CA ASN A 63 -0.85 11.47 -8.68
C ASN A 63 0.35 10.67 -8.13
N PHE A 64 0.50 9.43 -8.59
CA PHE A 64 1.72 8.62 -8.41
C PHE A 64 2.17 7.96 -9.72
N VAL A 65 3.44 7.56 -9.78
CA VAL A 65 4.02 6.87 -10.94
C VAL A 65 3.86 5.36 -10.77
N VAL A 66 3.61 4.65 -11.87
CA VAL A 66 3.58 3.18 -11.87
C VAL A 66 4.58 2.65 -12.88
N VAL A 67 5.41 1.70 -12.48
CA VAL A 67 6.20 0.90 -13.40
C VAL A 67 5.74 -0.55 -13.36
N TYR A 68 5.50 -1.10 -14.54
CA TYR A 68 5.14 -2.50 -14.74
C TYR A 68 6.32 -3.18 -15.44
N PRO A 69 7.25 -3.77 -14.68
CA PRO A 69 8.40 -4.44 -15.28
C PRO A 69 8.00 -5.78 -15.92
N GLU A 70 8.75 -6.22 -16.92
CA GLU A 70 8.57 -7.52 -17.58
C GLU A 70 9.51 -8.59 -16.99
N GLY A 71 8.92 -9.76 -16.70
CA GLY A 71 9.65 -10.96 -16.32
C GLY A 71 10.36 -11.59 -17.50
N VAL A 72 11.40 -12.37 -17.23
CA VAL A 72 12.18 -13.02 -18.29
C VAL A 72 11.39 -14.18 -18.89
N LYS A 73 11.31 -14.22 -20.22
CA LYS A 73 10.73 -15.33 -20.98
C LYS A 73 11.76 -16.44 -21.18
N GLY A 74 11.33 -17.68 -20.99
CA GLY A 74 12.15 -18.83 -21.31
C GLY A 74 11.49 -20.16 -20.99
N GLY A 75 12.28 -21.23 -21.03
CA GLY A 75 11.80 -22.60 -20.88
C GLY A 75 10.99 -23.08 -22.08
N PHE A 76 10.41 -24.28 -21.97
CA PHE A 76 9.70 -24.93 -23.08
C PHE A 76 8.51 -24.11 -23.61
N LEU A 77 7.80 -23.40 -22.72
CA LEU A 77 6.64 -22.59 -23.07
C LEU A 77 6.99 -21.15 -23.47
N ASN A 78 8.29 -20.78 -23.44
CA ASN A 78 8.77 -19.40 -23.61
C ASN A 78 7.95 -18.37 -22.79
N ALA A 79 7.59 -18.77 -21.56
CA ALA A 79 6.70 -18.02 -20.70
C ALA A 79 7.49 -17.06 -19.81
N SER A 80 6.92 -15.88 -19.56
CA SER A 80 7.50 -14.90 -18.64
C SER A 80 7.37 -15.39 -17.20
N SER A 81 8.44 -15.17 -16.42
CA SER A 81 8.50 -15.53 -15.01
C SER A 81 9.48 -14.65 -14.25
N TRP A 82 9.35 -14.67 -12.93
CA TRP A 82 10.23 -14.04 -11.95
C TRP A 82 10.89 -15.12 -11.09
N ASN A 83 12.18 -14.92 -10.84
CA ASN A 83 12.92 -15.63 -9.81
C ASN A 83 12.57 -15.04 -8.44
N ALA A 84 11.53 -15.58 -7.80
CA ALA A 84 11.11 -15.21 -6.46
C ALA A 84 11.66 -16.17 -5.37
N GLY A 85 12.72 -16.92 -5.66
CA GLY A 85 13.26 -17.98 -4.80
C GLY A 85 12.97 -19.36 -5.39
N TRP A 86 12.26 -20.24 -4.68
CA TRP A 86 11.87 -21.56 -5.25
C TRP A 86 10.63 -21.50 -6.17
N CYS A 87 10.05 -20.33 -6.34
CA CYS A 87 9.02 -20.03 -7.33
C CYS A 87 9.54 -18.94 -8.27
N CYS A 88 9.22 -18.93 -9.57
CA CYS A 88 8.62 -19.99 -10.35
C CYS A 88 9.25 -20.00 -11.75
N GLY A 89 9.11 -21.13 -12.44
CA GLY A 89 9.38 -21.21 -13.87
C GLY A 89 10.84 -20.99 -14.25
N PHE A 90 11.04 -20.55 -15.49
CA PHE A 90 12.37 -20.43 -16.09
C PHE A 90 13.30 -19.52 -15.28
N ALA A 91 12.81 -18.37 -14.83
CA ALA A 91 13.62 -17.39 -14.13
C ALA A 91 14.19 -17.95 -12.81
N SER A 92 13.35 -18.64 -12.02
CA SER A 92 13.80 -19.35 -10.81
C SER A 92 14.76 -20.50 -11.13
N ASN A 93 14.42 -21.35 -12.10
CA ASN A 93 15.22 -22.53 -12.47
C ASN A 93 16.60 -22.19 -13.03
N THR A 94 16.78 -20.99 -13.58
CA THR A 94 18.04 -20.52 -14.17
C THR A 94 18.69 -19.42 -13.34
N ALA A 95 18.19 -19.16 -12.12
CA ALA A 95 18.72 -18.17 -11.21
C ALA A 95 18.86 -16.76 -11.83
N VAL A 96 17.84 -16.32 -12.58
CA VAL A 96 17.79 -14.95 -13.13
C VAL A 96 17.84 -13.95 -11.97
N ASP A 97 18.70 -12.94 -12.10
CA ASP A 97 18.83 -11.87 -11.11
C ASP A 97 17.72 -10.82 -11.27
N ASP A 98 16.52 -11.14 -10.79
CA ASP A 98 15.39 -10.24 -10.81
C ASP A 98 15.43 -9.18 -9.70
N VAL A 99 16.10 -9.44 -8.58
CA VAL A 99 16.27 -8.45 -7.51
C VAL A 99 17.19 -7.32 -7.99
N GLY A 100 18.35 -7.67 -8.54
CA GLY A 100 19.28 -6.68 -9.10
C GLY A 100 18.69 -5.91 -10.27
N PHE A 101 17.85 -6.55 -11.09
CA PHE A 101 17.14 -5.83 -12.15
C PHE A 101 16.21 -4.74 -11.58
N ILE A 102 15.41 -5.08 -10.57
CA ILE A 102 14.51 -4.10 -9.96
C ILE A 102 15.31 -2.99 -9.28
N GLU A 103 16.43 -3.31 -8.63
CA GLU A 103 17.32 -2.30 -8.05
C GLU A 103 17.84 -1.30 -9.11
N VAL A 104 18.41 -1.80 -10.21
CA VAL A 104 18.90 -0.96 -11.32
C VAL A 104 17.77 -0.18 -11.98
N LEU A 105 16.57 -0.76 -12.10
CA LEU A 105 15.39 -0.06 -12.61
C LEU A 105 14.98 1.10 -11.70
N LEU A 106 14.96 0.91 -10.38
CA LEU A 106 14.64 1.97 -9.42
C LEU A 106 15.65 3.13 -9.51
N ASP A 107 16.94 2.82 -9.69
CA ASP A 107 17.99 3.83 -9.86
C ASP A 107 17.81 4.60 -11.17
N SER A 108 17.60 3.89 -12.28
CA SER A 108 17.35 4.47 -13.60
C SER A 108 16.14 5.41 -13.59
N LEU A 109 15.02 4.96 -13.01
CA LEU A 109 13.81 5.79 -12.91
C LEU A 109 14.02 7.01 -12.01
N SER A 110 14.71 6.86 -10.88
CA SER A 110 14.99 7.98 -9.96
C SER A 110 15.95 9.00 -10.56
N GLN A 111 16.81 8.60 -11.50
CA GLN A 111 17.70 9.50 -12.24
C GLN A 111 16.96 10.28 -13.32
N GLN A 112 16.00 9.65 -14.00
CA GLN A 112 15.30 10.22 -15.15
C GLN A 112 14.03 11.01 -14.76
N TYR A 113 13.42 10.64 -13.65
CA TYR A 113 12.13 11.18 -13.20
C TYR A 113 12.25 11.67 -11.75
N ALA A 114 11.56 12.75 -11.42
CA ALA A 114 11.33 13.18 -10.05
C ALA A 114 10.46 12.14 -9.31
N ILE A 115 11.13 11.16 -8.69
CA ILE A 115 10.54 10.12 -7.85
C ILE A 115 10.92 10.39 -6.40
N ASP A 116 9.94 10.24 -5.50
CA ASP A 116 10.18 10.30 -4.06
C ASP A 116 10.75 8.98 -3.57
N SER A 117 12.07 8.97 -3.31
CA SER A 117 12.79 7.78 -2.86
C SER A 117 12.34 7.25 -1.50
N ASN A 118 11.58 8.03 -0.71
CA ASN A 118 10.98 7.57 0.53
C ASN A 118 9.61 6.92 0.35
N ARG A 119 9.04 6.97 -0.86
CA ARG A 119 7.70 6.45 -1.19
C ARG A 119 7.74 5.57 -2.44
N ILE A 120 8.62 4.57 -2.41
CA ILE A 120 8.66 3.48 -3.38
C ILE A 120 7.95 2.27 -2.77
N TYR A 121 6.97 1.74 -3.48
CA TYR A 121 6.14 0.61 -3.05
C TYR A 121 6.18 -0.50 -4.08
N VAL A 122 5.92 -1.74 -3.65
CA VAL A 122 5.89 -2.89 -4.55
C VAL A 122 4.61 -3.69 -4.37
N THR A 123 3.99 -4.07 -5.47
CA THR A 123 2.83 -4.96 -5.50
C THR A 123 2.96 -5.93 -6.66
N GLY A 124 2.24 -7.05 -6.59
CA GLY A 124 2.23 -8.01 -7.66
C GLY A 124 1.29 -9.16 -7.39
N MET A 125 0.89 -9.84 -8.47
CA MET A 125 -0.03 -10.96 -8.41
C MET A 125 0.70 -12.29 -8.66
N SER A 126 0.31 -13.37 -7.98
CA SER A 126 0.83 -14.72 -8.24
C SER A 126 2.36 -14.73 -8.18
N ASN A 127 3.09 -15.22 -9.18
CA ASN A 127 4.56 -15.16 -9.25
C ASN A 127 5.14 -13.74 -9.00
N GLY A 128 4.47 -12.67 -9.42
CA GLY A 128 4.84 -11.29 -9.08
C GLY A 128 4.58 -10.92 -7.61
N GLY A 129 3.59 -11.55 -6.97
CA GLY A 129 3.35 -11.45 -5.53
C GLY A 129 4.39 -12.20 -4.70
N PHE A 130 4.84 -13.37 -5.16
CA PHE A 130 6.01 -14.04 -4.57
C PHE A 130 7.25 -13.15 -4.66
N MET A 131 7.47 -12.52 -5.82
CA MET A 131 8.59 -11.59 -6.01
C MET A 131 8.45 -10.33 -5.14
N THR A 132 7.23 -9.85 -4.91
CA THR A 132 6.94 -8.73 -4.00
C THR A 132 7.45 -9.02 -2.59
N TYR A 133 7.23 -10.23 -2.06
CA TYR A 133 7.80 -10.64 -0.78
C TYR A 133 9.33 -10.68 -0.80
N ARG A 134 9.91 -11.25 -1.85
CA ARG A 134 11.38 -11.33 -2.00
C ARG A 134 12.03 -9.95 -2.03
N LEU A 135 11.47 -9.02 -2.79
CA LEU A 135 11.94 -7.64 -2.88
C LEU A 135 11.86 -6.94 -1.53
N ALA A 136 10.81 -7.16 -0.72
CA ALA A 136 10.76 -6.59 0.62
C ALA A 136 11.88 -7.11 1.54
N CYS A 137 12.28 -8.37 1.40
CA CYS A 137 13.38 -8.92 2.19
C CYS A 137 14.74 -8.36 1.76
N GLU A 138 14.99 -8.27 0.45
CA GLU A 138 16.31 -7.94 -0.10
C GLU A 138 16.52 -6.45 -0.36
N LEU A 139 15.45 -5.67 -0.59
CA LEU A 139 15.48 -4.23 -0.90
C LEU A 139 14.68 -3.39 0.12
N SER A 140 14.61 -3.83 1.37
CA SER A 140 13.93 -3.10 2.48
C SER A 140 14.48 -1.70 2.76
N ASN A 141 15.70 -1.40 2.32
CA ASN A 141 16.29 -0.06 2.33
C ASN A 141 15.78 0.86 1.20
N ARG A 142 14.97 0.35 0.27
CA ARG A 142 14.41 1.10 -0.86
C ARG A 142 12.88 1.07 -0.85
N ILE A 143 12.29 0.01 -0.31
CA ILE A 143 10.84 -0.24 -0.36
C ILE A 143 10.19 0.19 0.96
N ALA A 144 9.25 1.13 0.85
CA ALA A 144 8.53 1.69 1.97
C ALA A 144 7.43 0.75 2.49
N ALA A 145 6.71 0.05 1.61
CA ALA A 145 5.67 -0.94 1.93
C ALA A 145 5.40 -1.87 0.73
N ILE A 146 4.78 -3.03 0.99
CA ILE A 146 4.42 -4.01 -0.05
C ILE A 146 2.97 -4.46 -0.03
N ALA A 147 2.48 -4.90 -1.19
CA ALA A 147 1.17 -5.48 -1.36
C ALA A 147 1.15 -6.74 -2.26
N PRO A 148 1.44 -7.93 -1.72
CA PRO A 148 1.30 -9.18 -2.46
C PRO A 148 -0.18 -9.57 -2.63
N VAL A 149 -0.52 -10.09 -3.82
CA VAL A 149 -1.87 -10.52 -4.18
C VAL A 149 -1.83 -11.96 -4.72
N ALA A 150 -2.71 -12.82 -4.21
CA ALA A 150 -2.85 -14.22 -4.64
C ALA A 150 -1.50 -14.96 -4.70
N ALA A 151 -0.68 -14.82 -3.65
CA ALA A 151 0.68 -15.33 -3.59
C ALA A 151 1.02 -15.84 -2.19
N SER A 152 2.10 -16.62 -2.09
CA SER A 152 2.70 -17.02 -0.82
C SER A 152 4.15 -16.52 -0.76
N MET A 153 4.92 -16.93 0.24
CA MET A 153 6.34 -16.61 0.34
C MET A 153 7.18 -17.80 -0.16
N SER A 154 8.13 -17.55 -1.06
CA SER A 154 8.99 -18.57 -1.66
C SER A 154 10.48 -18.44 -1.33
N ILE A 155 10.78 -17.92 -0.14
CA ILE A 155 12.13 -17.75 0.41
C ILE A 155 12.17 -18.16 1.89
N SER A 156 13.31 -18.69 2.35
CA SER A 156 13.46 -19.25 3.70
C SER A 156 14.27 -18.36 4.66
N ASN A 157 15.03 -17.40 4.13
CA ASN A 157 15.90 -16.50 4.91
C ASN A 157 15.56 -15.03 4.62
N CYS A 158 14.41 -14.57 5.10
CA CYS A 158 14.02 -13.16 5.00
C CYS A 158 14.48 -12.39 6.24
N SER A 159 15.42 -11.47 6.06
CA SER A 159 15.94 -10.60 7.13
C SER A 159 16.08 -9.16 6.63
N PRO A 160 14.98 -8.41 6.47
CA PRO A 160 15.03 -7.05 6.00
C PRO A 160 15.79 -6.14 6.99
N LEU A 161 16.42 -5.09 6.47
CA LEU A 161 17.16 -4.08 7.23
C LEU A 161 16.24 -3.23 8.12
N ARG A 162 14.93 -3.23 7.86
CA ARG A 162 13.90 -2.54 8.62
C ARG A 162 12.54 -3.27 8.56
N PRO A 163 11.63 -3.03 9.52
CA PRO A 163 10.25 -3.55 9.44
C PRO A 163 9.50 -3.01 8.22
N VAL A 164 8.97 -3.87 7.35
CA VAL A 164 8.27 -3.46 6.11
C VAL A 164 6.75 -3.63 6.28
N PRO A 165 5.93 -2.57 6.21
CA PRO A 165 4.47 -2.67 6.19
C PRO A 165 3.97 -3.56 5.04
N VAL A 166 2.98 -4.41 5.32
CA VAL A 166 2.44 -5.39 4.36
C VAL A 166 0.92 -5.31 4.29
N ILE A 167 0.35 -5.21 3.09
CA ILE A 167 -1.08 -5.44 2.86
C ILE A 167 -1.28 -6.61 1.90
N ASN A 168 -1.71 -7.75 2.43
CA ASN A 168 -1.86 -9.00 1.68
C ASN A 168 -3.33 -9.25 1.28
N PHE A 169 -3.52 -9.82 0.10
CA PHE A 169 -4.83 -10.19 -0.43
C PHE A 169 -4.82 -11.63 -0.94
N HIS A 170 -5.77 -12.44 -0.47
CA HIS A 170 -5.93 -13.82 -0.93
C HIS A 170 -7.41 -14.22 -0.98
N SER A 171 -7.77 -15.19 -1.81
CA SER A 171 -9.10 -15.80 -1.78
C SER A 171 -9.05 -17.16 -1.09
N TYR A 172 -10.05 -17.51 -0.29
CA TYR A 172 -10.20 -18.87 0.25
C TYR A 172 -10.43 -19.91 -0.87
N LEU A 173 -10.87 -19.46 -2.04
CA LEU A 173 -11.17 -20.31 -3.20
C LEU A 173 -10.00 -20.43 -4.20
N ASP A 174 -8.84 -19.81 -3.92
CA ASP A 174 -7.66 -19.93 -4.77
C ASP A 174 -7.15 -21.38 -4.79
N THR A 175 -7.29 -22.07 -5.92
CA THR A 175 -6.79 -23.45 -6.08
C THR A 175 -5.36 -23.53 -6.60
N HIS A 176 -4.84 -22.43 -7.15
CA HIS A 176 -3.49 -22.38 -7.71
C HIS A 176 -2.46 -22.20 -6.60
N ILE A 177 -2.74 -21.30 -5.66
CA ILE A 177 -1.97 -21.03 -4.45
C ILE A 177 -2.93 -21.22 -3.26
N PRO A 178 -3.11 -22.45 -2.77
CA PRO A 178 -4.13 -22.74 -1.75
C PRO A 178 -3.96 -21.90 -0.48
N TYR A 179 -5.06 -21.33 0.01
CA TYR A 179 -5.06 -20.51 1.22
C TYR A 179 -4.43 -21.24 2.42
N SER A 180 -4.79 -22.51 2.61
CA SER A 180 -4.28 -23.39 3.66
C SER A 180 -2.91 -24.02 3.36
N GLY A 181 -2.23 -23.58 2.29
CA GLY A 181 -0.94 -24.10 1.84
C GLY A 181 -1.04 -25.46 1.14
N GLY A 182 0.12 -25.98 0.74
CA GLY A 182 0.24 -27.21 -0.05
C GLY A 182 0.53 -26.97 -1.52
N ILE A 183 0.38 -28.02 -2.32
CA ILE A 183 0.59 -27.97 -3.77
C ILE A 183 -0.76 -27.68 -4.43
N GLY A 184 -0.88 -26.51 -5.06
CA GLY A 184 -2.08 -26.17 -5.82
C GLY A 184 -2.10 -26.83 -7.21
N ASN A 185 -3.18 -26.59 -7.96
CA ASN A 185 -3.33 -27.08 -9.33
C ASN A 185 -2.71 -26.14 -10.40
N GLY A 186 -1.98 -25.11 -9.95
CA GLY A 186 -1.28 -24.18 -10.83
C GLY A 186 -0.04 -24.79 -11.51
N PRO A 187 0.52 -24.10 -12.52
CA PRO A 187 1.53 -24.66 -13.42
C PRO A 187 2.94 -24.84 -12.80
N SER A 188 3.16 -24.38 -11.57
CA SER A 188 4.48 -24.38 -10.93
C SER A 188 4.72 -25.57 -10.00
N SER A 189 3.69 -26.35 -9.64
CA SER A 189 3.75 -27.57 -8.83
C SER A 189 4.62 -27.52 -7.57
N HIS A 190 4.89 -26.33 -7.04
CA HIS A 190 5.71 -26.13 -5.85
C HIS A 190 4.84 -26.12 -4.59
N TYR A 191 5.46 -26.38 -3.45
CA TYR A 191 4.78 -26.27 -2.17
C TYR A 191 4.61 -24.81 -1.76
N ASN A 192 3.38 -24.40 -1.49
CA ASN A 192 3.02 -23.08 -1.01
C ASN A 192 2.87 -23.09 0.51
N LEU A 193 3.46 -22.11 1.18
CA LEU A 193 3.22 -21.93 2.61
C LEU A 193 1.76 -21.46 2.84
N PRO A 194 1.08 -21.93 3.90
CA PRO A 194 -0.22 -21.40 4.31
C PRO A 194 -0.18 -19.89 4.56
N GLN A 195 -1.27 -19.19 4.21
CA GLN A 195 -1.33 -17.72 4.30
C GLN A 195 -1.12 -17.21 5.73
N ASP A 196 -1.72 -17.87 6.72
CA ASP A 196 -1.54 -17.56 8.13
C ASP A 196 -0.07 -17.69 8.58
N SER A 197 0.64 -18.72 8.10
CA SER A 197 2.07 -18.91 8.37
C SER A 197 2.92 -17.77 7.78
N VAL A 198 2.64 -17.38 6.53
CA VAL A 198 3.35 -16.26 5.87
C VAL A 198 3.13 -14.96 6.63
N ILE A 199 1.88 -14.64 6.97
CA ILE A 199 1.54 -13.39 7.66
C ILE A 199 2.10 -13.36 9.08
N ASN A 200 2.07 -14.48 9.81
CA ASN A 200 2.70 -14.58 11.12
C ASN A 200 4.22 -14.41 11.05
N THR A 201 4.85 -14.90 9.99
CA THR A 201 6.29 -14.68 9.75
C THR A 201 6.59 -13.19 9.57
N TRP A 202 5.80 -12.48 8.76
CA TRP A 202 5.95 -11.03 8.60
C TRP A 202 5.64 -10.25 9.88
N ALA A 203 4.65 -10.69 10.67
CA ALA A 203 4.35 -10.08 11.97
C ALA A 203 5.54 -10.21 12.94
N ALA A 204 6.22 -11.36 12.93
CA ALA A 204 7.43 -11.57 13.70
C ALA A 204 8.61 -10.71 13.19
N ILE A 205 8.84 -10.67 11.87
CA ILE A 205 9.86 -9.80 11.24
C ILE A 205 9.65 -8.33 11.65
N ASN A 206 8.41 -7.87 11.65
CA ASN A 206 8.06 -6.49 12.03
C ASN A 206 7.98 -6.27 13.55
N SER A 207 8.20 -7.30 14.37
CA SER A 207 8.09 -7.25 15.83
C SER A 207 6.72 -6.72 16.31
N CYS A 208 5.64 -7.18 15.70
CA CYS A 208 4.27 -6.80 16.06
C CYS A 208 3.90 -7.34 17.45
N THR A 209 3.49 -6.45 18.35
CA THR A 209 3.14 -6.81 19.74
C THR A 209 1.66 -7.08 19.95
N VAL A 210 0.79 -6.64 19.04
CA VAL A 210 -0.64 -7.00 19.03
C VAL A 210 -0.82 -8.18 18.08
N PRO A 211 -1.04 -9.40 18.60
CA PRO A 211 -0.78 -10.63 17.86
C PRO A 211 -1.84 -11.01 16.83
N GLN A 212 -3.03 -10.40 16.86
CA GLN A 212 -4.07 -10.53 15.83
C GLN A 212 -5.30 -9.71 16.27
N ASP A 213 -5.80 -8.76 15.47
CA ASP A 213 -7.15 -8.22 15.66
C ASP A 213 -7.98 -8.55 14.42
N THR A 214 -8.98 -9.43 14.58
CA THR A 214 -9.94 -9.68 13.49
C THR A 214 -10.94 -8.55 13.51
N LEU A 215 -10.78 -7.61 12.57
CA LEU A 215 -11.59 -6.41 12.52
C LEU A 215 -12.88 -6.61 11.72
N VAL A 216 -12.84 -7.48 10.72
CA VAL A 216 -14.01 -7.84 9.92
C VAL A 216 -13.99 -9.34 9.71
N ASN A 217 -15.12 -9.98 9.98
CA ASN A 217 -15.38 -11.36 9.60
C ASN A 217 -16.87 -11.44 9.22
N ASN A 218 -17.15 -11.37 7.93
CA ASN A 218 -18.51 -11.42 7.40
C ASN A 218 -18.59 -12.40 6.22
N SER A 219 -19.75 -12.49 5.57
CA SER A 219 -19.99 -13.41 4.44
C SER A 219 -19.14 -13.13 3.20
N ASN A 220 -18.52 -11.95 3.10
CA ASN A 220 -17.83 -11.49 1.90
C ASN A 220 -16.32 -11.63 2.04
N TYR A 221 -15.75 -11.20 3.18
CA TYR A 221 -14.31 -11.30 3.44
C TYR A 221 -13.98 -11.26 4.94
N THR A 222 -12.77 -11.72 5.25
CA THR A 222 -12.10 -11.58 6.54
C THR A 222 -11.01 -10.51 6.42
N LEU A 223 -10.93 -9.61 7.40
CA LEU A 223 -9.81 -8.67 7.57
C LEU A 223 -9.18 -8.88 8.93
N VAL A 224 -7.89 -9.20 8.91
CA VAL A 224 -7.07 -9.32 10.10
C VAL A 224 -5.96 -8.27 10.06
N LYS A 225 -5.69 -7.62 11.19
CA LYS A 225 -4.58 -6.65 11.31
C LYS A 225 -3.64 -7.00 12.44
N TRP A 226 -2.34 -6.86 12.16
CA TRP A 226 -1.27 -6.79 13.15
C TRP A 226 -0.82 -5.34 13.26
N ARG A 227 -0.78 -4.84 14.50
CA ARG A 227 -0.49 -3.44 14.83
C ARG A 227 0.55 -3.38 15.95
N ALA A 228 0.96 -2.16 16.28
CA ALA A 228 1.99 -1.90 17.28
C ALA A 228 3.27 -2.71 16.97
N CYS A 229 3.65 -2.69 15.70
CA CYS A 229 4.89 -3.22 15.20
C CYS A 229 5.96 -2.12 15.27
N ASN A 230 7.23 -2.51 15.16
CA ASN A 230 8.33 -1.56 15.12
C ASN A 230 8.17 -0.58 13.94
N CYS A 231 8.68 0.64 14.10
CA CYS A 231 8.67 1.66 13.04
C CYS A 231 7.25 2.04 12.57
N SER A 232 6.23 1.93 13.46
CA SER A 232 4.82 2.13 13.11
C SER A 232 4.34 1.31 11.91
N SER A 233 5.04 0.21 11.62
CA SER A 233 4.61 -0.74 10.59
C SER A 233 3.33 -1.45 11.04
N GLU A 234 2.61 -1.97 10.05
CA GLU A 234 1.42 -2.77 10.28
C GLU A 234 1.28 -3.80 9.18
N ILE A 235 0.49 -4.83 9.46
CA ILE A 235 0.14 -5.86 8.48
C ILE A 235 -1.36 -5.96 8.39
N HIS A 236 -1.90 -5.86 7.18
CA HIS A 236 -3.31 -6.07 6.89
C HIS A 236 -3.43 -7.31 6.00
N HIS A 237 -4.28 -8.25 6.38
CA HIS A 237 -4.57 -9.44 5.59
C HIS A 237 -6.05 -9.48 5.26
N TYR A 238 -6.36 -9.40 3.96
CA TYR A 238 -7.70 -9.56 3.41
C TYR A 238 -7.85 -10.95 2.80
N ALA A 239 -8.83 -11.71 3.27
CA ALA A 239 -9.19 -13.01 2.74
C ALA A 239 -10.62 -13.01 2.21
N THR A 240 -10.83 -13.09 0.90
CA THR A 240 -12.17 -13.06 0.29
C THR A 240 -12.81 -14.44 0.29
N GLN A 241 -14.14 -14.48 0.50
CA GLN A 241 -14.94 -15.71 0.43
C GLN A 241 -15.37 -16.06 -1.00
N ASP A 242 -15.31 -15.08 -1.91
CA ASP A 242 -15.55 -15.23 -3.34
C ASP A 242 -14.26 -15.04 -4.15
N GLY A 243 -14.39 -15.18 -5.48
CA GLY A 243 -13.31 -15.09 -6.44
C GLY A 243 -12.49 -16.37 -6.55
N GLY A 244 -11.18 -16.22 -6.76
CA GLY A 244 -10.20 -17.29 -6.86
C GLY A 244 -8.80 -16.71 -7.07
N HIS A 245 -7.96 -17.34 -7.90
CA HIS A 245 -6.64 -16.85 -8.28
C HIS A 245 -6.71 -15.62 -9.20
N SER A 246 -7.04 -14.47 -8.63
CA SER A 246 -7.42 -13.24 -9.34
C SER A 246 -6.95 -11.99 -8.61
N TRP A 247 -7.08 -10.82 -9.25
CA TRP A 247 -6.91 -9.52 -8.60
C TRP A 247 -8.28 -9.03 -8.07
N PRO A 248 -8.50 -8.95 -6.74
CA PRO A 248 -9.80 -8.57 -6.18
C PRO A 248 -10.24 -7.16 -6.61
N GLY A 249 -11.47 -7.05 -7.11
CA GLY A 249 -12.03 -5.81 -7.67
C GLY A 249 -11.51 -5.42 -9.05
N GLY A 250 -10.53 -6.15 -9.60
CA GLY A 250 -10.01 -5.94 -10.94
C GLY A 250 -10.80 -6.68 -12.02
N PRO A 251 -10.66 -6.29 -13.31
CA PRO A 251 -11.27 -7.03 -14.41
C PRO A 251 -10.79 -8.48 -14.45
N GLN A 252 -11.72 -9.43 -14.62
CA GLN A 252 -11.38 -10.83 -14.84
C GLN A 252 -10.65 -11.00 -16.18
N THR A 253 -9.58 -11.81 -16.20
CA THR A 253 -8.88 -12.16 -17.44
C THR A 253 -9.56 -13.35 -18.12
N ALA A 254 -9.41 -13.49 -19.44
CA ALA A 254 -10.07 -14.54 -20.22
C ALA A 254 -9.77 -15.97 -19.75
N SER A 255 -8.61 -16.19 -19.12
CA SER A 255 -8.15 -17.49 -18.61
C SER A 255 -7.96 -17.51 -17.09
N GLY A 256 -8.40 -16.46 -16.39
CA GLY A 256 -8.26 -16.34 -14.95
C GLY A 256 -9.54 -16.72 -14.21
N ASP A 257 -9.37 -17.11 -12.95
CA ASP A 257 -10.50 -17.31 -12.04
C ASP A 257 -11.32 -16.01 -11.91
N PRO A 258 -12.61 -16.09 -11.53
CA PRO A 258 -13.41 -14.91 -11.25
C PRO A 258 -12.73 -13.98 -10.24
N SER A 259 -12.74 -12.67 -10.52
CA SER A 259 -12.30 -11.67 -9.55
C SER A 259 -13.30 -11.58 -8.41
N SER A 260 -12.81 -11.48 -7.17
CA SER A 260 -13.66 -11.17 -6.02
C SER A 260 -14.33 -9.80 -6.20
N SER A 261 -15.62 -9.73 -5.87
CA SER A 261 -16.41 -8.49 -5.86
C SER A 261 -16.48 -7.85 -4.47
N ALA A 262 -15.97 -8.54 -3.45
CA ALA A 262 -16.07 -8.15 -2.04
C ALA A 262 -15.24 -6.91 -1.68
N ILE A 263 -14.12 -6.70 -2.39
CA ILE A 263 -13.14 -5.65 -2.10
C ILE A 263 -12.51 -5.12 -3.39
N ASP A 264 -12.04 -3.87 -3.36
CA ASP A 264 -11.18 -3.28 -4.38
C ASP A 264 -9.73 -3.24 -3.85
N ALA A 265 -8.91 -4.20 -4.29
CA ALA A 265 -7.53 -4.29 -3.84
C ALA A 265 -6.73 -3.04 -4.22
N THR A 266 -6.93 -2.50 -5.42
CA THR A 266 -6.18 -1.34 -5.92
C THR A 266 -6.42 -0.10 -5.08
N HIS A 267 -7.67 0.16 -4.69
CA HIS A 267 -7.98 1.26 -3.80
C HIS A 267 -7.36 1.06 -2.41
N LEU A 268 -7.52 -0.14 -1.83
CA LEU A 268 -6.99 -0.47 -0.50
C LEU A 268 -5.46 -0.42 -0.44
N ILE A 269 -4.78 -0.93 -1.48
CA ILE A 269 -3.33 -0.88 -1.63
C ILE A 269 -2.85 0.57 -1.63
N TRP A 270 -3.45 1.43 -2.44
CA TRP A 270 -3.04 2.83 -2.50
C TRP A 270 -3.30 3.58 -1.18
N SER A 271 -4.45 3.34 -0.55
CA SER A 271 -4.76 3.90 0.76
C SER A 271 -3.78 3.44 1.84
N PHE A 272 -3.29 2.21 1.75
CA PHE A 272 -2.27 1.68 2.65
C PHE A 272 -0.90 2.30 2.38
N PHE A 273 -0.43 2.28 1.13
CA PHE A 273 0.87 2.81 0.73
C PHE A 273 1.09 4.26 1.16
N GLN A 274 0.12 5.14 0.93
CA GLN A 274 0.25 6.57 1.29
C GLN A 274 0.46 6.83 2.79
N GLN A 275 0.14 5.87 3.66
CA GLN A 275 0.36 5.98 5.10
C GLN A 275 1.78 5.61 5.52
N HIS A 276 2.61 5.12 4.59
CA HIS A 276 3.92 4.56 4.88
C HIS A 276 5.02 5.23 4.06
N THR A 277 6.13 5.51 4.73
CA THR A 277 7.37 6.01 4.13
C THR A 277 8.53 5.14 4.55
N LEU A 278 9.60 5.15 3.77
CA LEU A 278 10.85 4.41 4.05
C LEU A 278 11.49 4.84 5.37
N ASN A 279 11.37 6.11 5.73
CA ASN A 279 11.89 6.65 6.98
C ASN A 279 11.08 6.15 8.17
N CYS A 280 11.78 5.46 9.09
CA CYS A 280 11.27 5.04 10.39
C CYS A 280 11.14 6.16 11.43
N SER A 281 11.08 7.41 11.00
CA SER A 281 10.64 8.47 11.89
C SER A 281 9.21 8.17 12.28
N ASN A 282 8.86 8.33 13.57
CA ASN A 282 7.48 8.25 14.06
C ASN A 282 6.64 9.36 13.39
N VAL A 283 6.34 9.20 12.10
CA VAL A 283 5.29 9.97 11.45
C VAL A 283 4.03 9.34 12.00
N THR A 284 3.54 9.93 13.10
CA THR A 284 2.17 9.69 13.52
C THR A 284 1.34 10.12 12.31
N PRO A 285 0.62 9.21 11.64
CA PRO A 285 -0.22 9.62 10.55
C PRO A 285 -1.19 10.63 11.13
N ILE A 286 -1.16 11.87 10.63
CA ILE A 286 -2.30 12.76 10.82
C ILE A 286 -3.40 12.07 10.04
N ARG A 287 -4.21 11.26 10.73
CA ARG A 287 -5.43 10.68 10.17
C ARG A 287 -6.33 11.84 9.79
N THR A 288 -6.27 12.27 8.55
CA THR A 288 -7.43 12.88 7.91
C THR A 288 -8.41 11.77 7.65
N ASN A 289 -9.22 11.44 8.67
CA ASN A 289 -10.47 10.70 8.45
C ASN A 289 -11.43 11.61 7.66
N ASN A 290 -11.12 11.87 6.39
CA ASN A 290 -12.10 12.40 5.44
C ASN A 290 -12.80 11.23 4.78
N THR A 291 -13.65 10.55 5.55
CA THR A 291 -14.75 9.72 5.01
C THR A 291 -16.01 9.71 5.89
N ALA A 292 -16.05 10.53 6.94
CA ALA A 292 -17.30 11.02 7.48
C ALA A 292 -17.12 12.53 7.65
N ALA A 293 -17.98 13.34 7.02
CA ALA A 293 -18.01 14.77 7.31
C ALA A 293 -18.03 14.95 8.83
N SER A 294 -17.02 15.61 9.41
CA SER A 294 -16.96 15.88 10.83
C SER A 294 -18.30 16.46 11.27
N ILE A 295 -18.99 15.78 12.21
CA ILE A 295 -20.30 16.18 12.76
C ILE A 295 -20.20 17.51 13.55
N ILE A 296 -18.96 17.98 13.73
CA ILE A 296 -18.59 19.23 14.36
C ILE A 296 -17.71 19.98 13.36
N GLN A 297 -18.11 21.20 12.99
CA GLN A 297 -17.36 22.04 12.06
C GLN A 297 -16.96 23.35 12.73
N PHE A 298 -15.76 23.82 12.45
CA PHE A 298 -15.21 25.07 12.97
C PHE A 298 -15.04 26.09 11.85
N TYR A 299 -15.70 27.24 11.95
CA TYR A 299 -15.59 28.32 10.97
C TYR A 299 -15.52 29.71 11.61
N PRO A 300 -14.92 30.72 10.95
CA PRO A 300 -14.18 30.61 9.70
C PRO A 300 -12.83 29.91 9.93
N ASN A 301 -12.43 29.01 9.05
CA ASN A 301 -11.10 28.41 9.06
C ASN A 301 -10.52 28.53 7.64
N PRO A 302 -9.51 29.38 7.38
CA PRO A 302 -8.69 30.11 8.36
C PRO A 302 -9.41 31.20 9.18
N THR A 303 -8.91 31.51 10.38
CA THR A 303 -9.46 32.49 11.34
C THR A 303 -8.48 33.63 11.66
N LYS A 304 -9.02 34.79 12.06
CA LYS A 304 -8.27 35.90 12.69
C LYS A 304 -8.26 35.84 14.23
N GLY A 305 -8.63 34.70 14.81
CA GLY A 305 -8.65 34.48 16.26
C GLY A 305 -10.01 34.16 16.85
N LYS A 306 -11.12 34.22 16.09
CA LYS A 306 -12.44 33.77 16.57
C LYS A 306 -13.06 32.73 15.65
N LEU A 307 -13.55 31.65 16.24
CA LEU A 307 -14.17 30.54 15.54
C LEU A 307 -15.51 30.21 16.19
N ARG A 308 -16.42 29.65 15.40
CA ARG A 308 -17.65 29.03 15.87
C ARG A 308 -17.63 27.54 15.57
N ALA A 309 -17.97 26.76 16.58
CA ALA A 309 -18.30 25.35 16.44
C ALA A 309 -19.77 25.24 16.04
N THR A 310 -20.07 24.53 14.95
CA THR A 310 -21.43 24.05 14.66
C THR A 310 -21.47 22.56 14.84
N SER A 311 -22.52 22.08 15.52
CA SER A 311 -22.73 20.68 15.74
C SER A 311 -24.23 20.36 15.71
N ASN A 312 -24.56 19.21 15.13
CA ASN A 312 -25.91 18.64 15.21
C ASN A 312 -26.16 17.88 16.53
N LEU A 313 -25.17 17.85 17.44
CA LEU A 313 -25.22 17.10 18.70
C LEU A 313 -25.76 18.00 19.84
N LYS A 314 -26.82 17.57 20.52
CA LYS A 314 -27.39 18.22 21.72
C LYS A 314 -26.65 17.80 23.01
N GLN A 315 -25.32 17.87 23.06
CA GLN A 315 -24.52 17.33 24.17
C GLN A 315 -23.43 18.28 24.68
N ASN A 316 -22.88 17.98 25.87
CA ASN A 316 -21.76 18.69 26.47
C ASN A 316 -20.49 18.50 25.63
N LEU A 317 -20.03 19.57 24.97
CA LEU A 317 -18.81 19.57 24.17
C LEU A 317 -17.63 20.02 25.05
N GLU A 318 -16.62 19.17 25.16
CA GLU A 318 -15.32 19.56 25.73
C GLU A 318 -14.33 19.75 24.58
N ILE A 319 -13.83 20.97 24.44
CA ILE A 319 -12.96 21.40 23.34
C ILE A 319 -11.60 21.75 23.92
N VAL A 320 -10.54 21.15 23.41
CA VAL A 320 -9.15 21.41 23.82
C VAL A 320 -8.36 21.80 22.58
N VAL A 321 -7.55 22.85 22.70
CA VAL A 321 -6.75 23.38 21.59
C VAL A 321 -5.28 23.10 21.87
N PHE A 322 -4.60 22.55 20.87
CA PHE A 322 -3.18 22.25 20.88
C PHE A 322 -2.44 23.09 19.85
N ASN A 323 -1.20 23.50 20.15
CA ASN A 323 -0.31 24.09 19.15
C ASN A 323 0.30 23.00 18.24
N ALA A 324 1.10 23.41 17.24
CA ALA A 324 1.69 22.50 16.26
C ALA A 324 2.65 21.46 16.85
N VAL A 325 3.16 21.66 18.07
CA VAL A 325 4.05 20.71 18.78
C VAL A 325 3.31 19.83 19.78
N GLY A 326 1.97 19.93 19.86
CA GLY A 326 1.13 19.07 20.71
C GLY A 326 0.94 19.57 22.15
N GLU A 327 1.35 20.80 22.46
CA GLU A 327 1.09 21.40 23.78
C GLU A 327 -0.32 21.96 23.85
N LYS A 328 -1.02 21.70 24.97
CA LYS A 328 -2.34 22.26 25.25
C LYS A 328 -2.24 23.76 25.50
N VAL A 329 -2.88 24.56 24.67
CA VAL A 329 -2.84 26.04 24.73
C VAL A 329 -4.17 26.69 25.14
N ALA A 330 -5.30 26.01 24.95
CA ALA A 330 -6.61 26.49 25.42
C ALA A 330 -7.58 25.33 25.68
N ALA A 331 -8.64 25.58 26.45
CA ALA A 331 -9.75 24.65 26.64
C ALA A 331 -11.06 25.39 26.85
N PHE A 332 -12.14 24.84 26.31
CA PHE A 332 -13.49 25.39 26.34
C PHE A 332 -14.45 24.26 26.67
N LYS A 333 -15.46 24.55 27.49
CA LYS A 333 -16.49 23.58 27.86
C LYS A 333 -17.85 24.21 27.61
N ASN A 334 -18.70 23.51 26.87
CA ASN A 334 -20.04 23.96 26.50
C ASN A 334 -20.08 25.36 25.84
N SER A 335 -19.00 25.75 25.15
CA SER A 335 -18.94 26.98 24.36
C SER A 335 -18.92 26.62 22.88
N LEU A 336 -19.76 27.30 22.10
CA LEU A 336 -19.72 27.24 20.64
C LEU A 336 -18.84 28.35 20.06
N GLU A 337 -18.41 29.33 20.86
CA GLU A 337 -17.44 30.33 20.45
C GLU A 337 -16.06 30.01 21.03
N ILE A 338 -15.07 29.94 20.16
CA ILE A 338 -13.68 29.63 20.48
C ILE A 338 -12.84 30.86 20.15
N ASP A 339 -12.28 31.47 21.19
CA ASP A 339 -11.44 32.66 21.08
C ASP A 339 -9.95 32.27 21.22
N LEU A 340 -9.26 32.28 20.09
CA LEU A 340 -7.82 32.08 19.93
C LEU A 340 -7.05 33.40 19.73
N SER A 341 -7.68 34.56 19.92
CA SER A 341 -7.07 35.87 19.58
C SER A 341 -5.77 36.15 20.36
N ARG A 342 -5.58 35.48 21.50
CA ARG A 342 -4.38 35.57 22.34
C ARG A 342 -3.25 34.64 21.93
N LEU A 343 -3.49 33.74 20.97
CA LEU A 343 -2.47 32.83 20.46
C LEU A 343 -1.77 33.45 19.25
N GLU A 344 -0.53 33.09 18.99
CA GLU A 344 0.21 33.57 17.82
C GLU A 344 -0.42 33.10 16.50
N LYS A 345 -0.04 33.71 15.37
CA LYS A 345 -0.41 33.18 14.06
C LYS A 345 0.23 31.80 13.87
N GLY A 346 -0.52 30.84 13.34
CA GLY A 346 -0.02 29.48 13.23
C GLY A 346 -1.10 28.42 13.05
N VAL A 347 -0.66 27.17 13.05
CA VAL A 347 -1.53 25.99 12.96
C VAL A 347 -1.83 25.50 14.37
N TYR A 348 -3.12 25.28 14.63
CA TYR A 348 -3.64 24.71 15.86
C TYR A 348 -4.48 23.48 15.56
N PHE A 349 -4.55 22.57 16.52
CA PHE A 349 -5.40 21.38 16.45
C PHE A 349 -6.45 21.46 17.54
N ILE A 350 -7.72 21.40 17.16
CA ILE A 350 -8.83 21.39 18.09
C ILE A 350 -9.29 19.94 18.28
N GLN A 351 -9.13 19.42 19.49
CA GLN A 351 -9.71 18.16 19.92
C GLN A 351 -11.08 18.43 20.54
N THR A 352 -12.13 17.80 20.02
CA THR A 352 -13.47 17.86 20.60
C THR A 352 -13.86 16.50 21.14
N LYS A 353 -14.09 16.42 22.45
CA LYS A 353 -14.54 15.21 23.13
C LYS A 353 -16.05 15.28 23.34
N THR A 354 -16.73 14.23 22.92
CA THR A 354 -18.14 13.94 23.20
C THR A 354 -18.22 12.75 24.16
N THR A 355 -19.43 12.37 24.57
CA THR A 355 -19.63 11.22 25.48
C THR A 355 -19.10 9.91 24.91
N ASN A 356 -19.10 9.75 23.57
CA ASN A 356 -18.76 8.48 22.92
C ASN A 356 -17.53 8.55 22.01
N GLN A 357 -17.11 9.74 21.57
CA GLN A 357 -16.08 9.90 20.53
C GLN A 357 -15.23 11.16 20.73
N ILE A 358 -14.02 11.13 20.15
CA ILE A 358 -13.10 12.26 20.06
C ILE A 358 -12.92 12.63 18.59
N TYR A 359 -13.08 13.91 18.28
CA TYR A 359 -12.84 14.50 16.96
C TYR A 359 -11.63 15.42 17.01
N ILE A 360 -10.89 15.55 15.90
CA ILE A 360 -9.75 16.47 15.81
C ILE A 360 -9.87 17.25 14.49
N ASP A 361 -9.84 18.58 14.58
CA ASP A 361 -9.87 19.48 13.44
C ASP A 361 -8.63 20.37 13.40
N LYS A 362 -8.09 20.61 12.21
CA LYS A 362 -6.97 21.54 11.99
C LYS A 362 -7.52 22.95 11.79
N ILE A 363 -7.01 23.92 12.55
CA ILE A 363 -7.33 25.34 12.42
C ILE A 363 -6.09 26.14 12.03
N VAL A 364 -6.25 27.10 11.12
CA VAL A 364 -5.20 28.04 10.74
C VAL A 364 -5.56 29.44 11.25
N LYS A 365 -4.76 30.00 12.16
CA LYS A 365 -4.84 31.41 12.59
C LYS A 365 -3.89 32.26 11.74
N ILE A 366 -4.42 33.25 11.04
CA ILE A 366 -3.68 34.05 10.05
C ILE A 366 -3.32 35.47 10.51
N ASP A 367 -3.90 35.93 11.62
CA ASP A 367 -3.69 37.24 12.24
C ASP A 367 -3.73 37.07 13.75
#